data_AF-A0A969S9A3-F1
#
_entry.id   AF-A0A969S9A3-F1
#
_cell.length_a   1.000
_cell.length_b   1.000
_cell.length_c   1.000
_cell.angle_alpha   90.00
_cell.angle_beta   90.00
_cell.angle_gamma   90.00
#
_symmetry.space_group_name_H-M   'P 1'
#
loop_
_entity.id
_entity.type
_entity.pdbx_description
1 polymer ?
#
loop_
_entity_poly.entity_id
_entity_poly.type
_entity_poly.pdbx_seq_one_letter_code
_entity_poly.pdbx_strand_id
1 'polypeptide(L)'
;MSENNNNLQQTDNTLPLRSAEDVDLATFNKLRSPDDKQGKPVKDMRRLFHKQVIIDNETTLDVETIKVPGFIGIADEQKIKDSNGNTVSGHEDIVQFLDRYGLLICTYQYNKDRYGQAIDLRNPPKDYELSDLVEIFIKNEGHHSGAIVPALWNGGVKAFGSLNEPDAYHDGLYGHNGFIAVAQRLVFPPVVTPQQARGYTDSMICWMALMNPFVEFSQNDFNGNDPTRVCDRPSLKEFLQNCALASLGSQKAINFLKNLENRAYCAEFIYICLNTPIYPFNKQGLTLLLDGDKAKATEILKIRDAQNSRKKNILSNTSQNPQFKNFNIQMPVVPEDLLPLDVLMARNGQPPEPKSIPFPPFTLSQVLRRAFRTLLKRQEDVTNTKIAKAQAQMFEYLEPLILRQLGLIKPPSAAEPLHEEDLISRIPKEFFSLSPAPNDPKVKAVREFIAFVQKQLQRKFDSYEEFDLTVDQMMAKADELGGTDGVTYFVPPRIYVDFGQNDGDNNLPKGWGFGLKTVGALISRGIIKGSGSSSLPSDGGPDPVINQPSNQGNDQRSSKQP
;
A
#
# COMPACT_ATOMS: atom_id res chain seq x y z
N MET A 1 -32.61 29.00 39.48
CA MET A 1 -32.09 27.88 40.29
C MET A 1 -32.69 26.61 39.70
N SER A 2 -31.99 25.62 39.16
CA SER A 2 -30.56 25.45 38.87
C SER A 2 -30.52 24.39 37.76
N GLU A 3 -30.02 24.70 36.56
CA GLU A 3 -29.87 23.70 35.49
C GLU A 3 -28.70 22.77 35.85
N ASN A 4 -28.98 21.48 36.07
CA ASN A 4 -27.95 20.47 36.15
C ASN A 4 -27.55 20.06 34.73
N ASN A 5 -26.52 20.72 34.23
CA ASN A 5 -25.64 20.25 33.17
C ASN A 5 -25.02 18.91 33.58
N ASN A 6 -25.64 17.80 33.20
CA ASN A 6 -24.96 16.52 33.17
C ASN A 6 -24.23 16.41 31.83
N ASN A 7 -22.90 16.56 31.93
CA ASN A 7 -21.90 16.16 30.96
C ASN A 7 -22.30 14.88 30.23
N LEU A 8 -22.72 15.03 28.98
CA LEU A 8 -22.62 13.97 27.99
C LEU A 8 -21.12 13.73 27.77
N GLN A 9 -20.59 12.68 28.39
CA GLN A 9 -19.36 12.04 27.90
C GLN A 9 -19.54 11.80 26.41
N GLN A 10 -18.73 12.45 25.59
CA GLN A 10 -18.61 12.15 24.16
C GLN A 10 -18.20 10.68 24.01
N THR A 11 -19.19 9.82 23.77
CA THR A 11 -18.97 8.49 23.20
C THR A 11 -19.00 8.60 21.68
N ASP A 12 -18.15 9.44 21.08
CA ASP A 12 -18.01 9.45 19.62
C ASP A 12 -17.05 8.34 19.21
N ASN A 13 -17.62 7.13 19.15
CA ASN A 13 -17.02 5.88 18.70
C ASN A 13 -16.61 5.89 17.20
N THR A 14 -16.70 7.03 16.54
CA THR A 14 -16.48 7.22 15.11
C THR A 14 -15.04 7.64 14.83
N LEU A 15 -14.43 7.03 13.81
CA LEU A 15 -13.14 7.48 13.26
C LEU A 15 -13.24 8.96 12.86
N PRO A 16 -12.14 9.74 12.92
CA PRO A 16 -12.13 11.18 12.61
C PRO A 16 -12.21 11.44 11.09
N LEU A 17 -13.26 10.92 10.44
CA LEU A 17 -13.48 11.06 9.01
C LEU A 17 -14.10 12.43 8.72
N ARG A 18 -13.40 13.20 7.89
CA ARG A 18 -13.82 14.50 7.39
C ARG A 18 -14.53 14.35 6.06
N SER A 19 -15.51 15.21 5.82
CA SER A 19 -16.26 15.27 4.58
C SER A 19 -15.44 15.92 3.46
N ALA A 20 -15.92 15.83 2.22
CA ALA A 20 -15.29 16.50 1.09
C ALA A 20 -15.33 18.03 1.23
N GLU A 21 -16.35 18.56 1.91
CA GLU A 21 -16.62 19.97 2.13
C GLU A 21 -15.67 20.61 3.16
N ASP A 22 -15.14 19.77 4.07
CA ASP A 22 -14.18 20.18 5.09
C ASP A 22 -12.79 20.46 4.50
N VAL A 23 -12.52 20.03 3.27
CA VAL A 23 -11.25 20.24 2.58
C VAL A 23 -11.23 21.62 1.91
N ASP A 24 -10.20 22.41 2.19
CA ASP A 24 -9.92 23.63 1.44
C ASP A 24 -9.26 23.30 0.09
N LEU A 25 -10.07 23.30 -0.97
CA LEU A 25 -9.63 23.04 -2.34
C LEU A 25 -8.52 23.99 -2.81
N ALA A 26 -8.53 25.25 -2.36
CA ALA A 26 -7.54 26.23 -2.79
C ALA A 26 -6.14 25.85 -2.28
N THR A 27 -6.02 25.50 -1.00
CA THR A 27 -4.76 25.04 -0.43
C THR A 27 -4.40 23.63 -0.91
N PHE A 28 -5.37 22.71 -1.00
CA PHE A 28 -5.13 21.36 -1.53
C PHE A 28 -4.48 21.35 -2.91
N ASN A 29 -4.96 22.20 -3.83
CA ASN A 29 -4.42 22.34 -5.19
C ASN A 29 -3.05 23.03 -5.25
N LYS A 30 -2.64 23.77 -4.21
CA LYS A 30 -1.30 24.36 -4.12
C LYS A 30 -0.26 23.34 -3.68
N LEU A 31 -0.64 22.34 -2.88
CA LEU A 31 0.27 21.29 -2.45
C LEU A 31 0.62 20.40 -3.64
N ARG A 32 1.90 20.23 -3.95
CA ARG A 32 2.39 19.27 -4.94
C ARG A 32 2.82 17.99 -4.26
N SER A 33 2.55 16.84 -4.87
CA SER A 33 3.15 15.59 -4.40
C SER A 33 4.63 15.56 -4.80
N PRO A 34 5.44 14.67 -4.20
CA PRO A 34 6.81 14.43 -4.65
C PRO A 34 6.93 13.99 -6.12
N ASP A 35 5.88 13.36 -6.66
CA ASP A 35 5.86 12.76 -7.99
C ASP A 35 5.00 13.55 -9.00
N ASP A 36 4.71 14.83 -8.73
CA ASP A 36 3.71 15.66 -9.44
C ASP A 36 3.68 15.40 -10.96
N LYS A 37 2.61 14.74 -11.42
CA LYS A 37 2.36 14.39 -12.83
C LYS A 37 1.64 15.51 -13.60
N GLN A 38 1.63 16.74 -13.07
CA GLN A 38 1.08 17.94 -13.71
C GLN A 38 -0.41 17.82 -14.07
N GLY A 39 -1.19 17.21 -13.18
CA GLY A 39 -2.64 17.12 -13.28
C GLY A 39 -3.34 18.49 -13.25
N LYS A 40 -4.63 18.48 -13.57
CA LYS A 40 -5.48 19.68 -13.46
C LYS A 40 -5.83 19.93 -11.98
N PRO A 41 -6.11 21.18 -11.60
CA PRO A 41 -6.66 21.48 -10.29
C PRO A 41 -7.95 20.70 -10.03
N VAL A 42 -8.04 20.08 -8.86
CA VAL A 42 -9.23 19.39 -8.38
C VAL A 42 -10.33 20.41 -8.16
N LYS A 43 -11.48 20.16 -8.79
CA LYS A 43 -12.65 21.06 -8.74
C LYS A 43 -13.68 20.61 -7.70
N ASP A 44 -13.70 19.32 -7.39
CA ASP A 44 -14.60 18.71 -6.43
C ASP A 44 -13.88 17.54 -5.78
N MET A 45 -13.69 17.60 -4.45
CA MET A 45 -13.04 16.52 -3.70
C MET A 45 -13.80 15.19 -3.78
N ARG A 46 -15.13 15.21 -3.98
CA ARG A 46 -15.94 13.99 -4.15
C ARG A 46 -15.54 13.23 -5.42
N ARG A 47 -14.96 13.92 -6.40
CA ARG A 47 -14.52 13.35 -7.67
C ARG A 47 -13.03 13.05 -7.73
N LEU A 48 -12.29 13.17 -6.63
CA LEU A 48 -10.85 12.92 -6.60
C LEU A 48 -10.50 11.51 -7.14
N PHE A 49 -11.32 10.51 -6.78
CA PHE A 49 -11.14 9.12 -7.18
C PHE A 49 -11.97 8.72 -8.41
N HIS A 50 -12.40 9.70 -9.20
CA HIS A 50 -13.05 9.47 -10.48
C HIS A 50 -12.05 9.53 -11.65
N LYS A 51 -12.35 8.78 -12.71
CA LYS A 51 -11.60 8.77 -13.96
C LYS A 51 -12.50 8.99 -15.14
N GLN A 52 -12.01 9.82 -16.06
CA GLN A 52 -12.64 10.00 -17.36
C GLN A 52 -12.08 8.99 -18.35
N VAL A 53 -12.93 8.17 -18.96
CA VAL A 53 -12.54 7.19 -19.98
C VAL A 53 -13.21 7.57 -21.30
N ILE A 54 -12.41 7.92 -22.31
CA ILE A 54 -12.89 8.28 -23.64
C ILE A 54 -12.86 7.01 -24.49
N ILE A 55 -14.02 6.55 -24.95
CA ILE A 55 -14.13 5.31 -25.74
C ILE A 55 -14.34 5.59 -27.24
N ASP A 56 -14.97 6.70 -27.58
CA ASP A 56 -15.12 7.19 -28.96
C ASP A 56 -15.24 8.73 -28.95
N ASN A 57 -15.50 9.34 -30.11
CA ASN A 57 -15.57 10.81 -30.23
C ASN A 57 -16.77 11.44 -29.52
N GLU A 58 -17.76 10.65 -29.11
CA GLU A 58 -19.03 11.12 -28.55
C GLU A 58 -19.26 10.61 -27.12
N THR A 59 -18.50 9.62 -26.69
CA THR A 59 -18.77 8.87 -25.46
C THR A 59 -17.58 8.97 -24.52
N THR A 60 -17.82 9.63 -23.38
CA THR A 60 -16.89 9.70 -22.25
C THR A 60 -17.59 9.16 -21.03
N LEU A 61 -16.97 8.19 -20.36
CA LEU A 61 -17.42 7.64 -19.10
C LEU A 61 -16.76 8.40 -17.95
N ASP A 62 -17.50 8.66 -16.88
CA ASP A 62 -16.98 9.17 -15.61
C ASP A 62 -17.14 8.08 -14.55
N VAL A 63 -16.03 7.51 -14.11
CA VAL A 63 -16.03 6.25 -13.36
C VAL A 63 -15.31 6.42 -12.03
N GLU A 64 -16.03 6.16 -10.93
CA GLU A 64 -15.43 6.07 -9.60
C GLU A 64 -14.58 4.79 -9.51
N THR A 65 -13.27 4.95 -9.34
CA THR A 65 -12.30 3.83 -9.28
C THR A 65 -11.96 3.41 -7.85
N ILE A 66 -12.12 4.32 -6.88
CA ILE A 66 -11.88 4.07 -5.47
C ILE A 66 -12.98 4.76 -4.65
N LYS A 67 -13.73 3.96 -3.89
CA LYS A 67 -14.67 4.44 -2.88
C LYS A 67 -13.96 4.71 -1.57
N VAL A 68 -14.04 5.95 -1.09
CA VAL A 68 -13.56 6.34 0.25
C VAL A 68 -14.70 6.93 1.08
N PRO A 69 -14.85 6.54 2.36
CA PRO A 69 -15.94 7.05 3.21
C PRO A 69 -15.70 8.48 3.71
N GLY A 70 -14.48 9.02 3.55
CA GLY A 70 -14.10 10.35 4.01
C GLY A 70 -12.59 10.53 3.99
N PHE A 71 -12.13 11.66 4.53
CA PHE A 71 -10.72 12.05 4.58
C PHE A 71 -10.18 12.04 6.01
N ILE A 72 -8.91 11.65 6.18
CA ILE A 72 -8.21 11.60 7.47
C ILE A 72 -7.03 12.55 7.37
N GLY A 73 -6.90 13.47 8.32
CA GLY A 73 -5.80 14.42 8.37
C GLY A 73 -4.51 13.79 8.87
N ILE A 74 -3.41 14.05 8.18
CA ILE A 74 -2.08 13.61 8.59
C ILE A 74 -1.02 14.67 8.27
N ALA A 75 -0.04 14.86 9.15
CA ALA A 75 1.13 15.68 8.88
C ALA A 75 2.31 15.16 9.71
N ASP A 76 3.54 15.37 9.24
CA ASP A 76 4.72 14.97 10.00
C ASP A 76 4.98 15.89 11.18
N GLU A 77 4.62 17.18 11.08
CA GLU A 77 4.78 18.09 12.19
C GLU A 77 3.66 17.93 13.23
N GLN A 78 4.05 17.84 14.51
CA GLN A 78 3.11 17.67 15.62
C GLN A 78 2.11 18.83 15.72
N LYS A 79 2.55 20.06 15.46
CA LYS A 79 1.74 21.28 15.49
C LYS A 79 1.83 21.98 14.14
N ILE A 80 0.70 22.12 13.46
CA ILE A 80 0.62 22.80 12.16
C ILE A 80 -0.49 23.85 12.16
N LYS A 81 -0.54 24.66 11.10
CA LYS A 81 -1.68 25.54 10.82
C LYS A 81 -2.69 24.84 9.91
N ASP A 82 -3.96 24.87 10.31
CA ASP A 82 -5.06 24.47 9.43
C ASP A 82 -5.36 25.57 8.39
N SER A 83 -6.31 25.29 7.48
CA SER A 83 -6.69 26.22 6.41
C SER A 83 -7.36 27.50 6.91
N ASN A 84 -7.79 27.55 8.18
CA ASN A 84 -8.33 28.72 8.85
C ASN A 84 -7.25 29.48 9.68
N GLY A 85 -6.00 28.99 9.70
CA GLY A 85 -4.89 29.58 10.47
C GLY A 85 -4.83 29.15 11.94
N ASN A 86 -5.68 28.23 12.38
CA ASN A 86 -5.67 27.69 13.74
C ASN A 86 -4.48 26.73 13.91
N THR A 87 -3.86 26.72 15.08
CA THR A 87 -2.88 25.68 15.42
C THR A 87 -3.62 24.40 15.78
N VAL A 88 -3.34 23.31 15.05
CA VAL A 88 -3.93 21.98 15.28
C VAL A 88 -2.84 20.92 15.38
N SER A 89 -3.17 19.75 15.92
CA SER A 89 -2.26 18.62 15.90
C SER A 89 -2.21 17.97 14.51
N GLY A 90 -1.00 17.70 14.00
CA GLY A 90 -0.80 16.93 12.77
C GLY A 90 -1.02 15.42 12.94
N HIS A 91 -0.94 14.91 14.18
CA HIS A 91 -0.88 13.47 14.48
C HIS A 91 -2.17 12.93 15.10
N GLU A 92 -2.99 13.80 15.71
CA GLU A 92 -4.12 13.42 16.56
C GLU A 92 -5.07 12.40 15.90
N ASP A 93 -5.52 12.68 14.67
CA ASP A 93 -6.48 11.82 13.96
C ASP A 93 -5.92 10.40 13.73
N ILE A 94 -4.62 10.29 13.45
CA ILE A 94 -3.93 9.01 13.21
C ILE A 94 -3.61 8.31 14.52
N VAL A 95 -3.16 9.02 15.55
CA VAL A 95 -2.87 8.43 16.87
C VAL A 95 -4.12 7.80 17.48
N GLN A 96 -5.28 8.46 17.38
CA GLN A 96 -6.55 7.89 17.83
C GLN A 96 -6.89 6.58 17.12
N PHE A 97 -6.64 6.51 15.81
CA PHE A 97 -6.81 5.29 15.02
C PHE A 97 -5.87 4.17 15.52
N LEU A 98 -4.58 4.48 15.64
CA LEU A 98 -3.53 3.52 16.01
C LEU A 98 -3.68 2.99 17.44
N ASP A 99 -4.12 3.83 18.38
CA ASP A 99 -4.42 3.41 19.75
C ASP A 99 -5.49 2.31 19.78
N ARG A 100 -6.46 2.36 18.86
CA ARG A 100 -7.56 1.39 18.79
C ARG A 100 -7.21 0.16 17.95
N TYR A 101 -6.62 0.35 16.78
CA TYR A 101 -6.48 -0.71 15.77
C TYR A 101 -5.03 -1.21 15.59
N GLY A 102 -4.06 -0.55 16.20
CA GLY A 102 -2.64 -0.95 16.19
C GLY A 102 -1.91 -0.64 14.88
N LEU A 103 -2.54 -0.84 13.73
CA LEU A 103 -1.88 -0.75 12.42
C LEU A 103 -2.83 -0.16 11.37
N LEU A 104 -2.31 0.72 10.51
CA LEU A 104 -3.02 1.22 9.34
C LEU A 104 -2.21 0.95 8.07
N ILE A 105 -2.81 0.21 7.14
CA ILE A 105 -2.20 -0.06 5.82
C ILE A 105 -2.55 1.11 4.91
N CYS A 106 -1.59 1.54 4.10
CA CYS A 106 -1.75 2.71 3.26
C CYS A 106 -1.21 2.45 1.86
N THR A 107 -1.96 2.84 0.84
CA THR A 107 -1.52 2.81 -0.55
C THR A 107 -1.57 4.21 -1.14
N TYR A 108 -0.42 4.79 -1.45
CA TYR A 108 -0.28 6.07 -2.16
C TYR A 108 -0.94 6.00 -3.54
N GLN A 109 -1.70 7.02 -3.92
CA GLN A 109 -2.48 7.08 -5.15
C GLN A 109 -2.10 8.27 -6.02
N TYR A 110 -1.84 8.05 -7.31
CA TYR A 110 -1.60 9.12 -8.29
C TYR A 110 -2.85 9.90 -8.71
N ASN A 111 -4.01 9.63 -8.10
CA ASN A 111 -5.29 10.27 -8.43
C ASN A 111 -5.23 11.80 -8.44
N LYS A 112 -4.52 12.41 -7.47
CA LYS A 112 -4.33 13.87 -7.44
C LYS A 112 -3.50 14.35 -8.61
N ASP A 113 -2.35 13.72 -8.78
CA ASP A 113 -1.30 14.12 -9.72
C ASP A 113 -1.74 13.95 -11.16
N ARG A 114 -2.68 13.04 -11.40
CA ARG A 114 -3.28 12.76 -12.71
C ARG A 114 -4.72 13.26 -12.81
N TYR A 115 -5.19 14.08 -11.87
CA TYR A 115 -6.58 14.53 -11.88
C TYR A 115 -6.93 15.25 -13.19
N GLY A 116 -8.05 14.87 -13.79
CA GLY A 116 -8.52 15.44 -15.05
C GLY A 116 -7.71 15.06 -16.30
N GLN A 117 -6.76 14.12 -16.19
CA GLN A 117 -6.20 13.39 -17.32
C GLN A 117 -7.17 12.25 -17.67
N ALA A 118 -7.61 12.20 -18.93
CA ALA A 118 -8.51 11.16 -19.40
C ALA A 118 -7.71 9.95 -19.89
N ILE A 119 -8.32 8.77 -19.75
CA ILE A 119 -7.86 7.52 -20.36
C ILE A 119 -8.48 7.46 -21.75
N ASP A 120 -7.68 7.69 -22.78
CA ASP A 120 -8.15 7.69 -24.17
C ASP A 120 -7.95 6.32 -24.82
N LEU A 121 -9.04 5.61 -25.08
CA LEU A 121 -9.03 4.27 -25.68
C LEU A 121 -9.28 4.30 -27.20
N ARG A 122 -9.37 5.48 -27.82
CA ARG A 122 -9.66 5.59 -29.26
C ARG A 122 -8.53 5.08 -30.14
N ASN A 123 -7.30 5.16 -29.66
CA ASN A 123 -6.10 4.74 -30.37
C ASN A 123 -5.27 3.80 -29.49
N PRO A 124 -4.47 2.90 -30.09
CA PRO A 124 -3.48 2.14 -29.34
C PRO A 124 -2.54 3.06 -28.55
N PRO A 125 -2.20 2.69 -27.30
CA PRO A 125 -1.25 3.45 -26.51
C PRO A 125 0.11 3.45 -27.23
N LYS A 126 0.78 4.60 -27.20
CA LYS A 126 2.19 4.66 -27.59
C LYS A 126 3.06 4.00 -26.51
N ASP A 127 4.31 3.69 -26.84
CA ASP A 127 5.22 3.00 -25.92
C ASP A 127 5.33 3.66 -24.53
N TYR A 128 5.35 5.00 -24.49
CA TYR A 128 5.40 5.73 -23.22
C TYR A 128 4.08 5.70 -22.43
N GLU A 129 2.95 5.43 -23.10
CA GLU A 129 1.61 5.34 -22.50
C GLU A 129 1.33 3.93 -21.96
N LEU A 130 2.07 2.90 -22.41
CA LEU A 130 1.96 1.53 -21.89
C LEU A 130 2.27 1.46 -20.39
N SER A 131 3.26 2.22 -19.92
CA SER A 131 3.56 2.37 -18.48
C SER A 131 2.35 2.86 -17.70
N ASP A 132 1.71 3.90 -18.22
CA ASP A 132 0.54 4.52 -17.60
C ASP A 132 -0.64 3.55 -17.56
N LEU A 133 -0.81 2.72 -18.59
CA LEU A 133 -1.84 1.70 -18.61
C LEU A 133 -1.60 0.64 -17.52
N VAL A 134 -0.36 0.24 -17.23
CA VAL A 134 -0.08 -0.65 -16.08
C VAL A 134 -0.51 0.03 -14.79
N GLU A 135 -0.05 1.26 -14.56
CA GLU A 135 -0.39 2.03 -13.36
C GLU A 135 -1.91 2.09 -13.19
N ILE A 136 -2.65 2.43 -14.25
CA ILE A 136 -4.10 2.58 -14.20
C ILE A 136 -4.83 1.23 -14.05
N PHE A 137 -4.51 0.22 -14.86
CA PHE A 137 -5.30 -1.00 -14.93
C PHE A 137 -4.91 -2.05 -13.90
N ILE A 138 -3.61 -2.31 -13.78
CA ILE A 138 -3.06 -3.35 -12.90
C ILE A 138 -2.99 -2.84 -11.47
N LYS A 139 -2.59 -1.57 -11.30
CA LYS A 139 -2.28 -1.00 -9.98
C LYS A 139 -3.38 -0.06 -9.46
N ASN A 140 -4.39 0.26 -10.28
CA ASN A 140 -5.44 1.23 -9.98
C ASN A 140 -4.87 2.58 -9.50
N GLU A 141 -3.77 2.99 -10.11
CA GLU A 141 -2.93 4.15 -9.76
C GLU A 141 -2.31 4.12 -8.36
N GLY A 142 -2.32 2.96 -7.69
CA GLY A 142 -1.58 2.76 -6.47
C GLY A 142 -0.09 2.73 -6.76
N HIS A 143 0.69 3.67 -6.23
CA HIS A 143 2.11 3.84 -6.54
C HIS A 143 3.07 3.21 -5.51
N HIS A 144 2.71 3.31 -4.23
CA HIS A 144 3.52 2.80 -3.12
C HIS A 144 2.58 2.27 -2.03
N SER A 145 2.94 1.16 -1.39
CA SER A 145 2.18 0.61 -0.25
C SER A 145 3.07 0.53 0.98
N GLY A 146 2.48 0.64 2.15
CA GLY A 146 3.21 0.72 3.41
C GLY A 146 2.27 0.65 4.61
N ALA A 147 2.85 0.76 5.79
CA ALA A 147 2.13 0.63 7.05
C ALA A 147 2.46 1.80 7.97
N ILE A 148 1.44 2.51 8.45
CA ILE A 148 1.55 3.46 9.55
C ILE A 148 1.36 2.69 10.86
N VAL A 149 2.32 2.87 11.77
CA VAL A 149 2.43 2.18 13.06
C VAL A 149 2.58 3.18 14.21
N PRO A 150 2.27 2.79 15.47
CA PRO A 150 2.47 3.64 16.63
C PRO A 150 3.95 3.98 16.80
N ALA A 151 4.24 5.26 17.08
CA ALA A 151 5.58 5.71 17.42
C ALA A 151 5.54 6.65 18.63
N LEU A 152 6.71 6.86 19.23
CA LEU A 152 6.94 7.79 20.32
C LEU A 152 8.01 8.80 19.91
N TRP A 153 7.66 10.08 19.83
CA TRP A 153 8.58 11.15 19.46
C TRP A 153 8.94 12.01 20.69
N ASN A 154 10.07 12.73 20.62
CA ASN A 154 10.45 13.83 21.52
C ASN A 154 10.04 13.66 23.00
N GLY A 155 10.58 12.63 23.67
CA GLY A 155 10.33 12.42 25.10
C GLY A 155 9.08 11.61 25.44
N GLY A 156 8.47 10.93 24.46
CA GLY A 156 7.38 9.97 24.70
C GLY A 156 6.01 10.43 24.21
N VAL A 157 5.95 11.50 23.42
CA VAL A 157 4.72 11.98 22.79
C VAL A 157 4.26 10.93 21.78
N LYS A 158 2.99 10.51 21.87
CA LYS A 158 2.40 9.61 20.89
C LYS A 158 2.38 10.27 19.52
N ALA A 159 2.92 9.55 18.55
CA ALA A 159 2.95 9.93 17.15
C ALA A 159 2.72 8.67 16.31
N PHE A 160 3.06 8.76 15.03
CA PHE A 160 3.12 7.61 14.15
C PHE A 160 4.50 7.51 13.50
N GLY A 161 4.78 6.35 12.96
CA GLY A 161 5.89 6.12 12.05
C GLY A 161 5.44 5.18 10.96
N SER A 162 6.28 5.01 9.96
CA SER A 162 6.02 4.15 8.81
C SER A 162 6.99 2.97 8.83
N LEU A 163 6.48 1.81 8.43
CA LEU A 163 7.27 0.63 8.11
C LEU A 163 7.00 0.26 6.65
N ASN A 164 8.01 -0.31 5.99
CA ASN A 164 8.13 -0.55 4.54
C ASN A 164 8.82 0.55 3.71
N GLU A 165 9.78 1.24 4.32
CA GLU A 165 10.50 2.34 3.67
C GLU A 165 11.99 2.25 4.05
N PRO A 166 12.83 1.80 3.13
CA PRO A 166 14.24 2.17 3.16
C PRO A 166 14.65 3.03 1.97
N ASP A 167 13.76 3.33 1.03
CA ASP A 167 14.11 4.20 -0.08
C ASP A 167 13.84 5.67 0.30
N ALA A 168 14.87 6.51 0.18
CA ALA A 168 14.77 7.96 0.36
C ALA A 168 13.81 8.63 -0.65
N TYR A 169 13.17 7.84 -1.52
CA TYR A 169 12.33 8.26 -2.64
C TYR A 169 11.25 9.27 -2.25
N HIS A 170 10.64 9.15 -1.05
CA HIS A 170 9.64 10.10 -0.53
C HIS A 170 9.89 10.53 0.92
N ASP A 171 11.14 10.50 1.38
CA ASP A 171 11.54 10.73 2.78
C ASP A 171 10.83 9.84 3.83
N GLY A 172 10.17 8.78 3.37
CA GLY A 172 9.61 7.72 4.20
C GLY A 172 8.65 8.21 5.28
N LEU A 173 7.73 9.11 4.96
CA LEU A 173 6.67 9.48 5.89
C LEU A 173 5.34 9.70 5.16
N TYR A 174 4.37 8.84 5.46
CA TYR A 174 2.96 9.12 5.25
C TYR A 174 2.59 10.36 6.09
N GLY A 175 2.80 11.55 5.56
CA GLY A 175 2.68 12.82 6.30
C GLY A 175 3.22 14.03 5.54
N HIS A 176 4.01 13.82 4.49
CA HIS A 176 4.44 14.88 3.59
C HIS A 176 3.24 15.59 2.94
N ASN A 177 3.36 16.91 2.80
CA ASN A 177 2.34 17.71 2.15
C ASN A 177 2.12 17.28 0.70
N GLY A 178 0.86 17.21 0.27
CA GLY A 178 0.50 16.84 -1.10
C GLY A 178 0.38 15.34 -1.36
N PHE A 179 0.86 14.50 -0.46
CA PHE A 179 0.68 13.06 -0.50
C PHE A 179 -0.80 12.66 -0.30
N ILE A 180 -1.28 11.66 -1.03
CA ILE A 180 -2.62 11.09 -0.88
C ILE A 180 -2.55 9.57 -0.87
N ALA A 181 -2.94 8.94 0.23
CA ALA A 181 -3.08 7.49 0.29
C ALA A 181 -4.49 7.06 0.62
N VAL A 182 -4.88 5.88 0.15
CA VAL A 182 -6.06 5.18 0.63
C VAL A 182 -5.64 4.31 1.81
N ALA A 183 -6.34 4.47 2.91
CA ALA A 183 -6.06 3.82 4.17
C ALA A 183 -7.00 2.63 4.39
N GLN A 184 -6.44 1.46 4.71
CA GLN A 184 -7.18 0.26 5.03
C GLN A 184 -6.88 -0.22 6.45
N ARG A 185 -7.94 -0.57 7.18
CA ARG A 185 -7.83 -1.27 8.45
C ARG A 185 -7.93 -2.77 8.27
N LEU A 186 -7.32 -3.51 9.19
CA LEU A 186 -7.50 -4.95 9.28
C LEU A 186 -8.89 -5.30 9.81
N VAL A 187 -9.45 -6.38 9.26
CA VAL A 187 -10.66 -7.05 9.71
C VAL A 187 -10.30 -8.49 9.98
N PHE A 188 -10.42 -8.90 11.24
CA PHE A 188 -10.17 -10.28 11.64
C PHE A 188 -11.45 -11.12 11.53
N PRO A 189 -11.34 -12.45 11.36
CA PRO A 189 -12.50 -13.32 11.36
C PRO A 189 -13.27 -13.21 12.70
N PRO A 190 -14.59 -13.43 12.73
CA PRO A 190 -15.42 -13.22 13.93
C PRO A 190 -14.99 -13.99 15.19
N VAL A 191 -14.24 -15.09 15.02
CA VAL A 191 -13.66 -15.88 16.10
C VAL A 191 -12.56 -15.14 16.88
N VAL A 192 -11.93 -14.14 16.26
CA VAL A 192 -10.84 -13.36 16.85
C VAL A 192 -11.43 -12.22 17.68
N THR A 193 -11.17 -12.24 18.98
CA THR A 193 -11.59 -11.16 19.90
C THR A 193 -10.81 -9.87 19.61
N PRO A 194 -11.31 -8.68 20.02
CA PRO A 194 -10.57 -7.42 19.86
C PRO A 194 -9.17 -7.41 20.48
N GLN A 195 -9.00 -8.08 21.62
CA GLN A 195 -7.68 -8.21 22.28
C GLN A 195 -6.73 -9.09 21.47
N GLN A 196 -7.21 -10.21 20.93
CA GLN A 196 -6.41 -11.05 20.04
C GLN A 196 -6.08 -10.33 18.73
N ALA A 197 -7.04 -9.61 18.14
CA ALA A 197 -6.81 -8.78 16.97
C ALA A 197 -5.68 -7.77 17.23
N ARG A 198 -5.71 -7.09 18.38
CA ARG A 198 -4.61 -6.20 18.79
C ARG A 198 -3.29 -6.94 18.95
N GLY A 199 -3.29 -8.11 19.58
CA GLY A 199 -2.09 -8.96 19.70
C GLY A 199 -1.53 -9.38 18.33
N TYR A 200 -2.38 -9.69 17.35
CA TYR A 200 -1.95 -9.99 16.00
C TYR A 200 -1.40 -8.76 15.27
N THR A 201 -2.00 -7.59 15.42
CA THR A 201 -1.43 -6.36 14.83
C THR A 201 -0.09 -5.99 15.45
N ASP A 202 0.04 -6.14 16.77
CA ASP A 202 1.31 -5.96 17.51
C ASP A 202 2.39 -6.94 17.02
N SER A 203 1.99 -8.19 16.73
CA SER A 203 2.85 -9.19 16.11
C SER A 203 3.27 -8.80 14.69
N MET A 204 2.36 -8.28 13.86
CA MET A 204 2.69 -7.80 12.52
C MET A 204 3.69 -6.65 12.56
N ILE A 205 3.56 -5.72 13.52
CA ILE A 205 4.52 -4.63 13.71
C ILE A 205 5.91 -5.18 14.03
N CYS A 206 6.00 -6.18 14.90
CA CYS A 206 7.27 -6.84 15.20
C CYS A 206 7.88 -7.53 13.97
N TRP A 207 7.06 -8.20 13.16
CA TRP A 207 7.52 -8.82 11.92
C TRP A 207 8.01 -7.80 10.90
N MET A 208 7.23 -6.73 10.66
CA MET A 208 7.65 -5.63 9.80
C MET A 208 8.98 -5.03 10.28
N ALA A 209 9.11 -4.74 11.58
CA ALA A 209 10.35 -4.21 12.15
C ALA A 209 11.55 -5.16 12.02
N LEU A 210 11.33 -6.47 12.13
CA LEU A 210 12.38 -7.48 11.96
C LEU A 210 12.76 -7.68 10.48
N MET A 211 11.80 -7.60 9.56
CA MET A 211 12.01 -7.81 8.12
C MET A 211 12.66 -6.59 7.44
N ASN A 212 12.20 -5.38 7.76
CA ASN A 212 12.55 -4.13 7.08
C ASN A 212 14.07 -3.89 6.91
N PRO A 213 14.96 -4.26 7.86
CA PRO A 213 16.40 -4.10 7.69
C PRO A 213 17.04 -5.00 6.62
N PHE A 214 16.40 -6.10 6.24
CA PHE A 214 17.03 -7.14 5.41
C PHE A 214 16.39 -7.32 4.04
N VAL A 215 15.14 -6.90 3.90
CA VAL A 215 14.43 -6.95 2.61
C VAL A 215 14.95 -5.83 1.73
N GLU A 216 15.57 -6.19 0.61
CA GLU A 216 15.96 -5.25 -0.44
C GLU A 216 14.80 -5.03 -1.40
N PHE A 217 14.51 -3.76 -1.70
CA PHE A 217 13.52 -3.36 -2.69
C PHE A 217 14.19 -3.27 -4.06
N SER A 218 13.60 -3.87 -5.09
CA SER A 218 14.11 -3.79 -6.45
C SER A 218 13.91 -2.37 -7.01
N GLN A 219 15.01 -1.67 -7.32
CA GLN A 219 15.02 -0.29 -7.84
C GLN A 219 14.21 -0.07 -9.13
N ASN A 220 13.89 -1.12 -9.89
CA ASN A 220 13.26 -1.03 -11.21
C ASN A 220 11.95 -1.81 -11.37
N ASP A 221 11.43 -2.42 -10.30
CA ASP A 221 10.08 -3.01 -10.38
C ASP A 221 9.10 -2.19 -9.56
N PHE A 222 8.76 -1.03 -10.12
CA PHE A 222 7.53 -0.38 -9.76
C PHE A 222 6.40 -1.33 -10.19
N ASN A 223 5.97 -2.14 -9.22
CA ASN A 223 4.62 -2.03 -8.68
C ASN A 223 3.63 -3.10 -9.22
N GLY A 224 4.14 -4.21 -9.76
CA GLY A 224 3.33 -5.38 -10.13
C GLY A 224 3.76 -6.12 -11.39
N ASN A 225 5.04 -6.18 -11.74
CA ASN A 225 5.46 -6.89 -12.96
C ASN A 225 6.04 -8.29 -12.69
N ASP A 226 6.57 -8.52 -11.49
CA ASP A 226 7.12 -9.83 -11.12
C ASP A 226 6.13 -10.68 -10.30
N PRO A 227 6.10 -12.01 -10.52
CA PRO A 227 5.37 -12.93 -9.66
C PRO A 227 5.85 -12.88 -8.21
N THR A 228 4.94 -12.95 -7.24
CA THR A 228 5.33 -13.09 -5.83
C THR A 228 5.88 -14.49 -5.55
N ARG A 229 6.95 -14.57 -4.77
CA ARG A 229 7.50 -15.86 -4.30
C ARG A 229 6.70 -16.42 -3.14
N VAL A 230 6.18 -15.56 -2.27
CA VAL A 230 5.43 -15.98 -1.07
C VAL A 230 3.96 -16.18 -1.44
N CYS A 231 3.58 -17.40 -1.78
CA CYS A 231 2.22 -17.71 -2.23
C CYS A 231 1.51 -18.80 -1.41
N ASP A 232 2.22 -19.45 -0.48
CA ASP A 232 1.72 -20.55 0.33
C ASP A 232 2.43 -20.63 1.70
N ARG A 233 1.99 -21.53 2.60
CA ARG A 233 2.61 -21.65 3.93
C ARG A 233 4.09 -22.03 3.89
N PRO A 234 4.54 -23.00 3.06
CA PRO A 234 5.96 -23.34 2.96
C PRO A 234 6.85 -22.16 2.55
N SER A 235 6.49 -21.44 1.47
CA SER A 235 7.25 -20.26 1.01
C SER A 235 7.26 -19.15 2.05
N LEU A 236 6.12 -18.89 2.71
CA LEU A 236 6.03 -17.93 3.82
C LEU A 236 6.94 -18.33 4.99
N LYS A 237 6.93 -19.61 5.39
CA LYS A 237 7.78 -20.12 6.47
C LYS A 237 9.26 -19.94 6.14
N GLU A 238 9.68 -20.34 4.93
CA GLU A 238 11.06 -20.20 4.48
C GLU A 238 11.51 -18.72 4.52
N PHE A 239 10.68 -17.82 4.01
CA PHE A 239 10.97 -16.39 4.00
C PHE A 239 11.13 -15.84 5.42
N LEU A 240 10.13 -16.04 6.29
CA LEU A 240 10.15 -15.54 7.67
C LEU A 240 11.28 -16.17 8.50
N GLN A 241 11.59 -17.45 8.28
CA GLN A 241 12.70 -18.13 8.94
C GLN A 241 14.04 -17.51 8.55
N ASN A 242 14.24 -17.14 7.28
CA ASN A 242 15.44 -16.42 6.85
C ASN A 242 15.49 -15.00 7.43
N CYS A 243 14.38 -14.26 7.50
CA CYS A 243 14.36 -12.97 8.21
C CYS A 243 14.75 -13.13 9.69
N ALA A 244 14.17 -14.11 10.38
CA ALA A 244 14.48 -14.41 11.77
C ALA A 244 15.96 -14.77 11.98
N LEU A 245 16.54 -15.61 11.12
CA LEU A 245 17.95 -15.98 11.20
C LEU A 245 18.88 -14.83 10.81
N ALA A 246 18.50 -13.97 9.86
CA ALA A 246 19.25 -12.76 9.50
C ALA A 246 19.32 -11.79 10.69
N SER A 247 18.24 -11.68 11.49
CA SER A 247 18.25 -10.92 12.74
C SER A 247 19.22 -11.46 13.80
N LEU A 248 19.67 -12.71 13.67
CA LEU A 248 20.70 -13.31 14.52
C LEU A 248 22.11 -13.26 13.89
N GLY A 249 22.27 -12.57 12.76
CA GLY A 249 23.56 -12.42 12.06
C GLY A 249 23.92 -13.56 11.11
N SER A 250 22.98 -14.42 10.72
CA SER A 250 23.22 -15.49 9.75
C SER A 250 23.52 -14.94 8.35
N GLN A 251 24.78 -15.04 7.91
CA GLN A 251 25.16 -14.61 6.56
C GLN A 251 24.46 -15.40 5.45
N LYS A 252 24.19 -16.69 5.67
CA LYS A 252 23.43 -17.52 4.72
C LYS A 252 22.01 -16.96 4.51
N ALA A 253 21.36 -16.54 5.60
CA ALA A 253 20.01 -16.00 5.54
C ALA A 253 19.99 -14.60 4.92
N ILE A 254 20.98 -13.77 5.22
CA ILE A 254 21.17 -12.47 4.55
C ILE A 254 21.36 -12.67 3.04
N ASN A 255 22.23 -13.61 2.63
CA ASN A 255 22.44 -13.89 1.21
C ASN A 255 21.18 -14.41 0.53
N PHE A 256 20.40 -15.27 1.19
CA PHE A 256 19.10 -15.72 0.68
C PHE A 256 18.19 -14.52 0.38
N LEU A 257 18.06 -13.56 1.30
CA LEU A 257 17.19 -12.38 1.15
C LEU A 257 17.68 -11.38 0.08
N LYS A 258 18.97 -11.45 -0.28
CA LYS A 258 19.57 -10.63 -1.35
C LYS A 258 19.40 -11.20 -2.74
N ASN A 259 19.07 -12.49 -2.86
CA ASN A 259 18.81 -13.09 -4.16
C ASN A 259 17.61 -12.40 -4.82
N LEU A 260 17.69 -12.21 -6.14
CA LEU A 260 16.69 -11.45 -6.90
C LEU A 260 15.28 -12.01 -6.70
N GLU A 261 15.12 -13.33 -6.71
CA GLU A 261 13.85 -14.03 -6.53
C GLU A 261 13.28 -13.99 -5.10
N ASN A 262 14.06 -13.51 -4.13
CA ASN A 262 13.70 -13.39 -2.71
C ASN A 262 13.53 -11.94 -2.26
N ARG A 263 13.78 -10.98 -3.14
CA ARG A 263 13.47 -9.58 -2.87
C ARG A 263 11.96 -9.44 -2.79
N ALA A 264 11.48 -8.63 -1.85
CA ALA A 264 10.07 -8.32 -1.74
C ALA A 264 9.87 -6.83 -2.00
N TYR A 265 8.95 -6.52 -2.91
CA TYR A 265 8.56 -5.14 -3.21
C TYR A 265 7.74 -4.52 -2.07
N CYS A 266 7.47 -3.20 -2.09
CA CYS A 266 6.71 -2.53 -1.03
C CYS A 266 5.32 -3.15 -0.83
N ALA A 267 4.57 -3.42 -1.91
CA ALA A 267 3.30 -4.12 -1.78
C ALA A 267 3.51 -5.55 -1.24
N GLU A 268 4.51 -6.30 -1.69
CA GLU A 268 4.76 -7.65 -1.19
C GLU A 268 5.20 -7.70 0.28
N PHE A 269 6.00 -6.75 0.74
CA PHE A 269 6.42 -6.63 2.13
C PHE A 269 5.23 -6.56 3.08
N ILE A 270 4.25 -5.68 2.78
CA ILE A 270 3.03 -5.57 3.57
C ILE A 270 2.25 -6.88 3.53
N TYR A 271 2.11 -7.48 2.35
CA TYR A 271 1.40 -8.73 2.15
C TYR A 271 2.00 -9.90 2.94
N ILE A 272 3.33 -10.04 2.95
CA ILE A 272 4.03 -11.05 3.75
C ILE A 272 3.70 -10.83 5.22
N CYS A 273 3.75 -9.58 5.68
CA CYS A 273 3.44 -9.22 7.07
C CYS A 273 1.99 -9.54 7.46
N LEU A 274 1.02 -9.29 6.56
CA LEU A 274 -0.39 -9.63 6.80
C LEU A 274 -0.63 -11.14 6.93
N ASN A 275 0.28 -11.96 6.42
CA ASN A 275 0.24 -13.42 6.54
C ASN A 275 0.95 -13.98 7.78
N THR A 276 1.65 -13.14 8.56
CA THR A 276 2.35 -13.56 9.79
C THR A 276 1.50 -14.01 10.99
N PRO A 277 0.17 -13.82 11.08
CA PRO A 277 -0.63 -14.33 12.22
C PRO A 277 -0.53 -15.82 12.50
N ILE A 278 -0.05 -16.63 11.55
CA ILE A 278 0.24 -18.06 11.76
C ILE A 278 1.55 -18.32 12.51
N TYR A 279 2.41 -17.31 12.64
CA TYR A 279 3.62 -17.32 13.44
C TYR A 279 3.67 -16.07 14.34
N PRO A 280 2.83 -15.98 15.40
CA PRO A 280 2.84 -14.84 16.30
C PRO A 280 4.25 -14.54 16.83
N PHE A 281 4.62 -13.27 16.95
CA PHE A 281 5.93 -12.82 17.42
C PHE A 281 6.07 -12.94 18.96
N ASN A 282 5.74 -14.12 19.47
CA ASN A 282 5.93 -14.55 20.84
C ASN A 282 6.81 -15.81 20.84
N LYS A 283 7.17 -16.30 22.03
CA LYS A 283 8.07 -17.44 22.17
C LYS A 283 7.53 -18.70 21.48
N GLN A 284 6.22 -18.93 21.56
CA GLN A 284 5.58 -20.10 20.95
C GLN A 284 5.63 -20.03 19.42
N GLY A 285 5.20 -18.92 18.82
CA GLY A 285 5.16 -18.76 17.37
C GLY A 285 6.55 -18.74 16.73
N LEU A 286 7.53 -18.06 17.35
CA LEU A 286 8.92 -18.08 16.89
C LEU A 286 9.57 -19.47 17.00
N THR A 287 9.26 -20.22 18.07
CA THR A 287 9.74 -21.61 18.20
C THR A 287 9.16 -22.51 17.11
N LEU A 288 7.87 -22.33 16.77
CA LEU A 288 7.21 -23.08 15.69
C LEU A 288 7.83 -22.77 14.33
N LEU A 289 8.10 -21.48 14.05
CA LEU A 289 8.76 -21.05 12.83
C LEU A 289 10.17 -21.65 12.70
N LEU A 290 10.93 -21.68 13.79
CA LEU A 290 12.32 -22.12 13.86
C LEU A 290 12.47 -23.62 14.16
N ASP A 291 11.52 -24.44 13.71
CA ASP A 291 11.58 -25.91 13.80
C ASP A 291 11.84 -26.45 15.22
N GLY A 292 11.32 -25.76 16.25
CA GLY A 292 11.46 -26.16 17.65
C GLY A 292 12.62 -25.49 18.40
N ASP A 293 13.41 -24.63 17.76
CA ASP A 293 14.56 -23.96 18.38
C ASP A 293 14.15 -22.83 19.35
N LYS A 294 13.85 -23.21 20.59
CA LYS A 294 13.47 -22.30 21.68
C LYS A 294 14.57 -21.32 22.07
N ALA A 295 15.84 -21.68 21.86
CA ALA A 295 16.97 -20.84 22.24
C ALA A 295 17.04 -19.63 21.30
N LYS A 296 17.03 -19.85 19.99
CA LYS A 296 16.98 -18.78 18.99
C LYS A 296 15.72 -17.91 19.14
N ALA A 297 14.56 -18.52 19.37
CA ALA A 297 13.33 -17.77 19.62
C ALA A 297 13.49 -16.79 20.80
N THR A 298 14.15 -17.22 21.88
CA THR A 298 14.42 -16.37 23.05
C THR A 298 15.42 -15.26 22.72
N GLU A 299 16.44 -15.51 21.90
CA GLU A 299 17.39 -14.49 21.45
C GLU A 299 16.73 -13.41 20.59
N ILE A 300 15.83 -13.78 19.69
CA ILE A 300 15.06 -12.82 18.87
C ILE A 300 14.21 -11.91 19.77
N LEU A 301 13.56 -12.46 20.80
CA LEU A 301 12.80 -11.65 21.76
C LEU A 301 13.70 -10.69 22.57
N LYS A 302 14.95 -11.05 22.84
CA LYS A 302 15.92 -10.12 23.46
C LYS A 302 16.29 -8.96 22.53
N ILE A 303 16.28 -9.16 21.20
CA ILE A 303 16.48 -8.07 20.23
C ILE A 303 15.32 -7.07 20.30
N ARG A 304 14.08 -7.56 20.35
CA ARG A 304 12.88 -6.73 20.61
C ARG A 304 13.03 -5.92 21.90
N ASP A 305 13.43 -6.57 22.99
CA ASP A 305 13.59 -5.90 24.29
C ASP A 305 14.71 -4.85 24.25
N ALA A 306 15.79 -5.12 23.53
CA ALA A 306 16.86 -4.16 23.29
C ALA A 306 16.36 -2.94 22.49
N GLN A 307 15.62 -3.16 21.40
CA GLN A 307 15.00 -2.10 20.61
C GLN A 307 14.12 -1.20 21.48
N ASN A 308 13.23 -1.82 22.27
CA ASN A 308 12.32 -1.05 23.12
C ASN A 308 13.02 -0.32 24.28
N SER A 309 14.12 -0.89 24.77
CA SER A 309 14.98 -0.26 25.77
C SER A 309 15.94 0.78 25.18
N ARG A 310 15.78 1.16 23.90
CA ARG A 310 16.64 2.10 23.16
C ARG A 310 18.12 1.69 23.15
N LYS A 311 18.38 0.38 23.14
CA LYS A 311 19.72 -0.21 23.06
C LYS A 311 20.00 -0.62 21.62
N LYS A 312 21.17 -0.20 21.11
CA LYS A 312 21.64 -0.61 19.78
C LYS A 312 21.64 -2.12 19.66
N ASN A 313 21.10 -2.59 18.55
CA ASN A 313 20.99 -3.99 18.18
C ASN A 313 21.18 -4.12 16.66
N ILE A 314 21.20 -5.35 16.15
CA ILE A 314 21.37 -5.62 14.72
C ILE A 314 20.30 -4.94 13.86
N LEU A 315 19.03 -4.94 14.28
CA LEU A 315 17.94 -4.32 13.51
C LEU A 315 18.15 -2.80 13.43
N SER A 316 18.43 -2.13 14.55
CA SER A 316 18.67 -0.68 14.57
C SER A 316 19.94 -0.28 13.78
N ASN A 317 20.95 -1.16 13.73
CA ASN A 317 22.19 -0.91 13.00
C ASN A 317 22.03 -1.08 11.49
N THR A 318 21.23 -2.06 11.06
CA THR A 318 21.05 -2.42 9.65
C THR A 318 19.92 -1.63 8.97
N SER A 319 18.88 -1.25 9.72
CA SER A 319 17.71 -0.53 9.17
C SER A 319 18.12 0.79 8.51
N GLN A 320 17.46 1.16 7.41
CA GLN A 320 17.58 2.51 6.84
C GLN A 320 16.48 3.47 7.28
N ASN A 321 15.44 2.96 7.96
CA ASN A 321 14.35 3.78 8.45
C ASN A 321 14.81 4.65 9.65
N PRO A 322 14.77 6.00 9.53
CA PRO A 322 15.28 6.89 10.56
C PRO A 322 14.48 6.81 11.87
N GLN A 323 13.17 6.60 11.81
CA GLN A 323 12.31 6.48 12.99
C GLN A 323 12.62 5.21 13.78
N PHE A 324 12.90 4.10 13.10
CA PHE A 324 13.29 2.85 13.74
C PHE A 324 14.72 2.90 14.29
N LYS A 325 15.67 3.47 13.53
CA LYS A 325 17.06 3.75 13.98
C LYS A 325 17.12 4.59 15.26
N ASN A 326 16.23 5.58 15.36
CA ASN A 326 16.13 6.47 16.53
C ASN A 326 15.27 5.91 17.68
N PHE A 327 14.82 4.65 17.55
CA PHE A 327 13.99 3.96 18.54
C PHE A 327 12.62 4.60 18.79
N ASN A 328 12.12 5.39 17.84
CA ASN A 328 10.79 6.00 17.92
C ASN A 328 9.69 4.97 17.62
N ILE A 329 9.96 4.04 16.68
CA ILE A 329 9.11 2.87 16.45
C ILE A 329 9.55 1.76 17.40
N GLN A 330 8.60 1.31 18.22
CA GLN A 330 8.78 0.22 19.17
C GLN A 330 8.33 -1.10 18.54
N MET A 331 8.84 -2.22 19.04
CA MET A 331 8.37 -3.57 18.70
C MET A 331 7.47 -4.07 19.85
N PRO A 332 6.13 -4.00 19.74
CA PRO A 332 5.24 -4.24 20.87
C PRO A 332 5.39 -5.62 21.50
N VAL A 333 5.06 -5.74 22.79
CA VAL A 333 5.05 -7.04 23.47
C VAL A 333 3.80 -7.81 23.02
N VAL A 334 4.01 -8.90 22.29
CA VAL A 334 2.93 -9.82 21.88
C VAL A 334 2.57 -10.76 23.04
N PRO A 335 1.27 -10.96 23.35
CA PRO A 335 0.85 -11.86 24.42
C PRO A 335 1.41 -13.28 24.25
N GLU A 336 1.90 -13.88 25.34
CA GLU A 336 2.52 -15.21 25.31
C GLU A 336 1.51 -16.33 25.00
N ASP A 337 0.25 -16.10 25.33
CA ASP A 337 -0.88 -17.00 25.10
C ASP A 337 -1.57 -16.79 23.73
N LEU A 338 -1.12 -15.80 22.95
CA LEU A 338 -1.63 -15.58 21.60
C LEU A 338 -1.25 -16.77 20.70
N LEU A 339 -2.25 -17.58 20.37
CA LEU A 339 -2.10 -18.74 19.51
C LEU A 339 -1.88 -18.34 18.05
N PRO A 340 -1.17 -19.16 17.26
CA PRO A 340 -1.25 -19.11 15.80
C PRO A 340 -2.70 -19.05 15.31
N LEU A 341 -2.97 -18.20 14.32
CA LEU A 341 -4.33 -17.97 13.82
C LEU A 341 -4.98 -19.26 13.31
N ASP A 342 -4.24 -20.12 12.61
CA ASP A 342 -4.75 -21.40 12.11
C ASP A 342 -5.13 -22.36 13.24
N VAL A 343 -4.35 -22.40 14.32
CA VAL A 343 -4.67 -23.17 15.53
C VAL A 343 -5.93 -22.62 16.20
N LEU A 344 -6.06 -21.29 16.31
CA LEU A 344 -7.25 -20.66 16.86
C LEU A 344 -8.49 -21.00 16.03
N MET A 345 -8.40 -20.90 14.69
CA MET A 345 -9.50 -21.21 13.79
C MET A 345 -9.89 -22.70 13.83
N ALA A 346 -8.91 -23.60 13.83
CA ALA A 346 -9.15 -25.05 13.94
C ALA A 346 -9.87 -25.41 15.26
N ARG A 347 -9.48 -24.81 16.39
CA ARG A 347 -10.15 -25.00 17.70
C ARG A 347 -11.60 -24.53 17.70
N ASN A 348 -11.98 -23.65 16.79
CA ASN A 348 -13.34 -23.13 16.65
C ASN A 348 -14.08 -23.74 15.44
N GLY A 349 -13.65 -24.90 14.96
CA GLY A 349 -14.35 -25.65 13.91
C GLY A 349 -14.21 -25.08 12.51
N GLN A 350 -13.24 -24.19 12.28
CA GLN A 350 -12.97 -23.57 10.97
C GLN A 350 -11.52 -23.83 10.53
N PRO A 351 -11.06 -25.09 10.43
CA PRO A 351 -9.67 -25.35 10.06
C PRO A 351 -9.38 -24.80 8.65
N PRO A 352 -8.37 -23.92 8.50
CA PRO A 352 -8.00 -23.42 7.18
C PRO A 352 -7.37 -24.53 6.32
N GLU A 353 -7.38 -24.35 5.00
CA GLU A 353 -6.74 -25.32 4.11
C GLU A 353 -5.23 -25.44 4.39
N PRO A 354 -4.64 -26.66 4.36
CA PRO A 354 -3.29 -26.89 4.86
C PRO A 354 -2.18 -26.07 4.21
N LYS A 355 -2.29 -25.76 2.91
CA LYS A 355 -1.27 -24.99 2.16
C LYS A 355 -1.61 -23.51 2.01
N SER A 356 -2.86 -23.13 2.28
CA SER A 356 -3.33 -21.75 2.15
C SER A 356 -2.73 -20.84 3.22
N ILE A 357 -2.79 -19.54 3.00
CA ILE A 357 -2.32 -18.48 3.91
C ILE A 357 -3.48 -17.51 4.23
N PRO A 358 -3.43 -16.76 5.34
CA PRO A 358 -4.53 -15.89 5.78
C PRO A 358 -5.03 -14.90 4.73
N PHE A 359 -4.10 -14.23 4.05
CA PHE A 359 -4.31 -13.16 3.07
C PHE A 359 -3.73 -13.59 1.72
N PRO A 360 -4.54 -14.17 0.82
CA PRO A 360 -4.04 -14.76 -0.42
C PRO A 360 -3.66 -13.71 -1.48
N PRO A 361 -2.68 -14.01 -2.35
CA PRO A 361 -2.28 -13.13 -3.44
C PRO A 361 -3.30 -13.20 -4.60
N PHE A 362 -3.17 -12.32 -5.59
CA PHE A 362 -3.98 -12.37 -6.80
C PHE A 362 -3.40 -13.35 -7.83
N THR A 363 -4.28 -14.02 -8.56
CA THR A 363 -3.91 -14.72 -9.81
C THR A 363 -3.89 -13.73 -10.99
N LEU A 364 -3.35 -14.14 -12.14
CA LEU A 364 -3.39 -13.32 -13.35
C LEU A 364 -4.85 -13.01 -13.75
N SER A 365 -5.72 -14.02 -13.66
CA SER A 365 -7.14 -13.87 -13.97
C SER A 365 -7.81 -12.79 -13.13
N GLN A 366 -7.50 -12.72 -11.83
CA GLN A 366 -8.06 -11.71 -10.92
C GLN A 366 -7.54 -10.30 -11.22
N VAL A 367 -6.25 -10.15 -11.51
CA VAL A 367 -5.67 -8.87 -11.93
C VAL A 367 -6.38 -8.34 -13.19
N LEU A 368 -6.51 -9.18 -14.22
CA LEU A 368 -7.15 -8.81 -15.49
C LEU A 368 -8.65 -8.54 -15.34
N ARG A 369 -9.34 -9.36 -14.54
CA ARG A 369 -10.77 -9.19 -14.22
C ARG A 369 -11.03 -7.83 -13.58
N ARG A 370 -10.20 -7.43 -12.62
CA ARG A 370 -10.37 -6.21 -11.83
C ARG A 370 -10.14 -4.95 -12.65
N ALA A 371 -9.15 -4.97 -13.55
CA ALA A 371 -8.89 -3.88 -14.47
C ALA A 371 -10.14 -3.45 -15.25
N PHE A 372 -10.83 -4.39 -15.91
CA PHE A 372 -11.98 -4.05 -16.74
C PHE A 372 -13.22 -3.72 -15.91
N ARG A 373 -13.46 -4.46 -14.81
CA ARG A 373 -14.65 -4.26 -13.97
C ARG A 373 -14.66 -2.86 -13.36
N THR A 374 -13.50 -2.28 -13.14
CA THR A 374 -13.41 -0.95 -12.52
C THR A 374 -13.70 0.14 -13.52
N LEU A 375 -13.09 0.12 -14.70
CA LEU A 375 -13.08 1.24 -15.64
C LEU A 375 -14.10 1.14 -16.78
N LEU A 376 -14.51 -0.07 -17.16
CA LEU A 376 -15.40 -0.32 -18.31
C LEU A 376 -16.57 -1.24 -17.91
N LYS A 377 -17.41 -0.77 -16.99
CA LYS A 377 -18.57 -1.52 -16.46
C LYS A 377 -19.67 -1.69 -17.52
N ARG A 378 -20.25 -2.89 -17.60
CA ARG A 378 -21.44 -3.22 -18.40
C ARG A 378 -22.66 -3.58 -17.55
N GLN A 379 -22.61 -3.29 -16.26
CA GLN A 379 -23.68 -3.64 -15.31
C GLN A 379 -25.00 -2.93 -15.63
N GLU A 380 -24.93 -1.68 -16.08
CA GLU A 380 -26.12 -0.87 -16.38
C GLU A 380 -26.73 -1.23 -17.75
N ASP A 381 -25.90 -1.60 -18.72
CA ASP A 381 -26.34 -2.03 -20.05
C ASP A 381 -25.37 -3.06 -20.62
N VAL A 382 -25.76 -4.33 -20.49
CA VAL A 382 -24.98 -5.46 -21.02
C VAL A 382 -25.00 -5.49 -22.55
N THR A 383 -25.90 -4.76 -23.23
CA THR A 383 -25.99 -4.74 -24.69
C THR A 383 -25.19 -3.60 -25.33
N ASN A 384 -24.57 -2.73 -24.53
CA ASN A 384 -23.82 -1.57 -25.00
C ASN A 384 -22.62 -1.98 -25.88
N THR A 385 -22.78 -1.84 -27.19
CA THR A 385 -21.78 -2.25 -28.19
C THR A 385 -20.54 -1.36 -28.17
N LYS A 386 -20.66 -0.09 -27.76
CA LYS A 386 -19.52 0.83 -27.63
C LYS A 386 -18.60 0.40 -26.49
N ILE A 387 -19.16 0.10 -25.32
CA ILE A 387 -18.40 -0.40 -24.17
C ILE A 387 -17.81 -1.78 -24.47
N ALA A 388 -18.56 -2.68 -25.13
CA ALA A 388 -18.06 -3.99 -25.54
C ALA A 388 -16.81 -3.88 -26.44
N LYS A 389 -16.83 -2.95 -27.41
CA LYS A 389 -15.68 -2.67 -28.27
C LYS A 389 -14.50 -2.11 -27.48
N ALA A 390 -14.75 -1.16 -26.57
CA ALA A 390 -13.71 -0.60 -25.72
C ALA A 390 -13.04 -1.66 -24.82
N GLN A 391 -13.83 -2.58 -24.25
CA GLN A 391 -13.29 -3.71 -23.48
C GLN A 391 -12.38 -4.60 -24.34
N ALA A 392 -12.78 -4.92 -25.57
CA ALA A 392 -11.97 -5.72 -26.50
C ALA A 392 -10.67 -5.01 -26.93
N GLN A 393 -10.73 -3.70 -27.18
CA GLN A 393 -9.55 -2.88 -27.48
C GLN A 393 -8.59 -2.81 -26.29
N MET A 394 -9.13 -2.61 -25.08
CA MET A 394 -8.33 -2.59 -23.86
C MET A 394 -7.55 -3.90 -23.67
N PHE A 395 -8.17 -5.07 -23.92
CA PHE A 395 -7.48 -6.36 -23.84
C PHE A 395 -6.31 -6.50 -24.83
N GLU A 396 -6.44 -5.92 -26.02
CA GLU A 396 -5.34 -5.85 -26.99
C GLU A 396 -4.17 -5.05 -26.42
N TYR A 397 -4.47 -3.91 -25.80
CA TYR A 397 -3.47 -3.01 -25.21
C TYR A 397 -2.77 -3.62 -23.98
N LEU A 398 -3.38 -4.65 -23.35
CA LEU A 398 -2.77 -5.39 -22.24
C LEU A 398 -1.82 -6.50 -22.71
N GLU A 399 -1.71 -6.84 -24.01
CA GLU A 399 -0.81 -7.92 -24.48
C GLU A 399 0.63 -7.76 -23.97
N PRO A 400 1.30 -6.60 -24.17
CA PRO A 400 2.70 -6.44 -23.74
C PRO A 400 2.84 -6.58 -22.22
N LEU A 401 1.79 -6.21 -21.48
CA LEU A 401 1.75 -6.21 -20.02
C LEU A 401 1.58 -7.63 -19.48
N ILE A 402 0.70 -8.43 -20.08
CA ILE A 402 0.51 -9.85 -19.73
C ILE A 402 1.80 -10.64 -20.00
N LEU A 403 2.43 -10.41 -21.16
CA LEU A 403 3.68 -11.06 -21.52
C LEU A 403 4.81 -10.74 -20.51
N ARG A 404 4.90 -9.48 -20.08
CA ARG A 404 5.84 -9.05 -19.04
C ARG A 404 5.52 -9.71 -17.70
N GLN A 405 4.26 -9.71 -17.29
CA GLN A 405 3.80 -10.28 -16.03
C GLN A 405 4.12 -11.78 -15.90
N LEU A 406 4.12 -12.49 -17.03
CA LEU A 406 4.49 -13.90 -17.12
C LEU A 406 6.01 -14.13 -17.23
N GLY A 407 6.83 -13.08 -17.16
CA GLY A 407 8.28 -13.15 -17.29
C GLY A 407 8.78 -13.52 -18.69
N LEU A 408 7.92 -13.42 -19.71
CA LEU A 408 8.23 -13.79 -21.10
C LEU A 408 8.96 -12.67 -21.85
N ILE A 409 8.85 -11.44 -21.33
CA ILE A 409 9.65 -10.30 -21.75
C ILE A 409 10.46 -9.89 -20.52
N LYS A 410 11.78 -10.11 -20.56
CA LYS A 410 12.67 -9.63 -19.51
C LYS A 410 12.94 -8.16 -19.73
N PRO A 411 13.02 -7.33 -18.69
CA PRO A 411 13.53 -5.97 -18.85
C PRO A 411 14.99 -6.01 -19.37
N PRO A 412 15.46 -4.95 -20.05
CA PRO A 412 16.87 -4.80 -20.39
C PRO A 412 17.73 -5.04 -19.14
N SER A 413 18.82 -5.80 -19.27
CA SER A 413 19.78 -5.92 -18.17
C SER A 413 20.30 -4.53 -17.84
N ALA A 414 20.09 -4.09 -16.59
CA ALA A 414 20.54 -2.83 -15.99
C ALA A 414 21.30 -1.89 -16.93
N ALA A 415 20.60 -0.86 -17.44
CA ALA A 415 21.30 0.33 -17.90
C ALA A 415 22.06 0.93 -16.72
N GLU A 416 23.26 1.46 -16.99
CA GLU A 416 24.12 2.20 -16.06
C GLU A 416 23.32 3.21 -15.20
N PRO A 417 23.79 3.56 -13.99
CA PRO A 417 23.03 4.38 -13.06
C PRO A 417 22.60 5.69 -13.72
N LEU A 418 21.29 5.82 -13.96
CA LEU A 418 20.68 7.08 -14.36
C LEU A 418 20.89 8.09 -13.21
N HIS A 419 21.34 9.29 -13.56
CA HIS A 419 21.53 10.40 -12.62
C HIS A 419 20.22 10.69 -11.85
N GLU A 420 20.33 11.05 -10.57
CA GLU A 420 19.21 11.28 -9.64
C GLU A 420 18.13 12.24 -10.17
N GLU A 421 18.45 13.12 -11.12
CA GLU A 421 17.48 14.06 -11.73
C GLU A 421 16.51 13.38 -12.74
N ASP A 422 16.73 12.12 -13.15
CA ASP A 422 15.87 11.36 -14.06
C ASP A 422 14.92 10.36 -13.36
N LEU A 423 14.96 10.25 -12.02
CA LEU A 423 14.17 9.29 -11.22
C LEU A 423 12.64 9.54 -11.23
N ILE A 424 12.18 10.69 -11.73
CA ILE A 424 10.79 11.14 -11.52
C ILE A 424 9.80 10.65 -12.60
N SER A 425 10.21 10.13 -13.78
CA SER A 425 9.18 9.87 -14.80
C SER A 425 9.41 8.89 -15.94
N ARG A 426 10.49 8.11 -16.01
CA ARG A 426 10.69 7.27 -17.20
C ARG A 426 11.15 5.87 -16.86
N ILE A 427 10.22 4.93 -16.99
CA ILE A 427 10.59 3.59 -17.45
C ILE A 427 11.45 3.80 -18.71
N PRO A 428 12.72 3.34 -18.75
CA PRO A 428 13.61 3.57 -19.89
C PRO A 428 12.95 3.14 -21.19
N LYS A 429 13.19 3.85 -22.30
CA LYS A 429 12.56 3.50 -23.59
C LYS A 429 12.93 2.08 -24.05
N GLU A 430 14.05 1.54 -23.58
CA GLU A 430 14.44 0.15 -23.86
C GLU A 430 13.58 -0.89 -23.10
N PHE A 431 12.83 -0.50 -22.06
CA PHE A 431 11.94 -1.42 -21.32
C PHE A 431 10.74 -1.90 -22.12
N PHE A 432 10.33 -1.16 -23.15
CA PHE A 432 9.19 -1.49 -24.01
C PHE A 432 9.59 -1.97 -25.41
N SER A 433 10.90 -1.97 -25.73
CA SER A 433 11.40 -2.30 -27.08
C SER A 433 11.69 -3.79 -27.28
N LEU A 434 11.53 -4.63 -26.26
CA LEU A 434 11.80 -6.06 -26.37
C LEU A 434 10.59 -6.78 -26.96
N SER A 435 10.62 -6.96 -28.28
CA SER A 435 9.73 -7.90 -28.95
C SER A 435 10.05 -9.31 -28.46
N PRO A 436 9.08 -10.05 -27.91
CA PRO A 436 9.30 -11.44 -27.53
C PRO A 436 9.68 -12.26 -28.76
N ALA A 437 10.40 -13.38 -28.57
CA ALA A 437 10.72 -14.27 -29.67
C ALA A 437 9.42 -14.70 -30.36
N PRO A 438 9.21 -14.37 -31.66
CA PRO A 438 7.88 -14.47 -32.29
C PRO A 438 7.34 -15.91 -32.40
N ASN A 439 8.21 -16.92 -32.17
CA ASN A 439 7.88 -18.34 -32.20
C ASN A 439 7.83 -19.01 -30.81
N ASP A 440 7.89 -18.25 -29.71
CA ASP A 440 7.73 -18.81 -28.37
C ASP A 440 6.27 -19.35 -28.19
N PRO A 441 6.08 -20.64 -27.87
CA PRO A 441 4.75 -21.22 -27.66
C PRO A 441 3.91 -20.48 -26.61
N LYS A 442 4.53 -19.88 -25.59
CA LYS A 442 3.83 -19.11 -24.55
C LYS A 442 3.33 -17.77 -25.09
N VAL A 443 4.10 -17.11 -25.96
CA VAL A 443 3.66 -15.87 -26.64
C VAL A 443 2.49 -16.15 -27.57
N LYS A 444 2.52 -17.28 -28.29
CA LYS A 444 1.39 -17.76 -29.10
C LYS A 444 0.15 -18.01 -28.25
N ALA A 445 0.30 -18.67 -27.10
CA ALA A 445 -0.81 -18.93 -26.18
C ALA A 445 -1.44 -17.63 -25.64
N VAL A 446 -0.63 -16.62 -25.28
CA VAL A 446 -1.14 -15.31 -24.85
C VAL A 446 -1.95 -14.63 -25.95
N ARG A 447 -1.44 -14.61 -27.19
CA ARG A 447 -2.16 -14.03 -28.35
C ARG A 447 -3.47 -14.77 -28.65
N GLU A 448 -3.45 -16.10 -28.57
CA GLU A 448 -4.66 -16.93 -28.74
C GLU A 448 -5.69 -16.65 -27.63
N PHE A 449 -5.24 -16.48 -26.39
CA PHE A 449 -6.08 -16.07 -25.26
C PHE A 449 -6.72 -14.70 -25.50
N ILE A 450 -5.94 -13.69 -25.91
CA ILE A 450 -6.46 -12.34 -26.19
C ILE A 450 -7.50 -12.38 -27.31
N ALA A 451 -7.18 -13.04 -28.43
CA ALA A 451 -8.12 -13.20 -29.54
C ALA A 451 -9.41 -13.92 -29.12
N PHE A 452 -9.29 -14.94 -28.26
CA PHE A 452 -10.45 -15.62 -27.67
C PHE A 452 -11.31 -14.67 -26.83
N VAL A 453 -10.70 -13.91 -25.91
CA VAL A 453 -11.42 -12.95 -25.05
C VAL A 453 -12.11 -11.86 -25.88
N GLN A 454 -11.41 -11.28 -26.85
CA GLN A 454 -11.99 -10.27 -27.75
C GLN A 454 -13.24 -10.78 -28.48
N LYS A 455 -13.17 -12.00 -29.01
CA LYS A 455 -14.31 -12.63 -29.69
C LYS A 455 -15.50 -12.84 -28.76
N GLN A 456 -15.25 -13.24 -27.51
CA GLN A 456 -16.31 -13.49 -26.54
C GLN A 456 -16.96 -12.19 -26.03
N LEU A 457 -16.18 -11.14 -25.75
CA LEU A 457 -16.68 -9.85 -25.25
C LEU A 457 -17.64 -9.15 -26.23
N GLN A 458 -17.49 -9.41 -27.53
CA GLN A 458 -18.35 -8.88 -28.60
C GLN A 458 -19.63 -9.68 -28.82
N ARG A 459 -19.84 -10.79 -28.11
CA ARG A 459 -21.10 -11.54 -28.18
C ARG A 459 -22.23 -10.75 -27.52
N LYS A 460 -23.45 -11.08 -27.92
CA LYS A 460 -24.66 -10.65 -27.19
C LYS A 460 -24.84 -11.54 -25.98
N PHE A 461 -25.26 -10.94 -24.88
CA PHE A 461 -25.60 -11.58 -23.62
C PHE A 461 -27.02 -11.17 -23.26
N ASP A 462 -27.79 -12.09 -22.69
CA ASP A 462 -29.18 -11.87 -22.35
C ASP A 462 -29.33 -11.21 -20.96
N SER A 463 -28.29 -11.27 -20.14
CA SER A 463 -28.24 -10.67 -18.79
C SER A 463 -26.82 -10.28 -18.36
N TYR A 464 -26.71 -9.43 -17.35
CA TYR A 464 -25.42 -9.11 -16.74
C TYR A 464 -24.82 -10.34 -16.05
N GLU A 465 -25.63 -11.17 -15.40
CA GLU A 465 -25.19 -12.38 -14.70
C GLU A 465 -24.55 -13.39 -15.66
N GLU A 466 -25.13 -13.57 -16.86
CA GLU A 466 -24.54 -14.40 -17.92
C GLU A 466 -23.21 -13.82 -18.40
N PHE A 467 -23.16 -12.51 -18.62
CA PHE A 467 -21.92 -11.82 -19.00
C PHE A 467 -20.84 -11.99 -17.92
N ASP A 468 -21.17 -11.72 -16.66
CA ASP A 468 -20.25 -11.78 -15.51
C ASP A 468 -19.67 -13.19 -15.35
N LEU A 469 -20.53 -14.22 -15.41
CA LEU A 469 -20.10 -15.63 -15.39
C LEU A 469 -19.23 -16.00 -16.60
N THR A 470 -19.58 -15.53 -17.80
CA THR A 470 -18.78 -15.78 -19.00
C THR A 470 -17.41 -15.13 -18.86
N VAL A 471 -17.33 -13.92 -18.30
CA VAL A 471 -16.05 -13.26 -18.06
C VAL A 471 -15.21 -14.01 -17.05
N ASP A 472 -15.80 -14.52 -15.97
CA ASP A 472 -15.05 -15.36 -15.02
C ASP A 472 -14.47 -16.62 -15.70
N GLN A 473 -15.27 -17.29 -16.53
CA GLN A 473 -14.81 -18.46 -17.30
C GLN A 473 -13.74 -18.11 -18.32
N MET A 474 -13.81 -16.93 -18.94
CA MET A 474 -12.77 -16.44 -19.83
C MET A 474 -11.47 -16.19 -19.08
N MET A 475 -11.55 -15.44 -17.97
CA MET A 475 -10.38 -15.04 -17.19
C MET A 475 -9.69 -16.24 -16.55
N ALA A 476 -10.43 -17.28 -16.15
CA ALA A 476 -9.83 -18.52 -15.61
C ALA A 476 -8.78 -19.14 -16.55
N LYS A 477 -8.93 -18.98 -17.87
CA LYS A 477 -7.92 -19.45 -18.85
C LYS A 477 -6.61 -18.65 -18.81
N ALA A 478 -6.61 -17.44 -18.27
CA ALA A 478 -5.39 -16.65 -18.11
C ALA A 478 -4.42 -17.33 -17.13
N ASP A 479 -4.94 -18.03 -16.12
CA ASP A 479 -4.11 -18.71 -15.12
C ASP A 479 -3.37 -19.92 -15.71
N GLU A 480 -3.86 -20.47 -16.82
CA GLU A 480 -3.22 -21.56 -17.56
C GLU A 480 -2.02 -21.09 -18.40
N LEU A 481 -1.85 -19.77 -18.59
CA LEU A 481 -0.77 -19.21 -19.41
C LEU A 481 0.61 -19.31 -18.73
N GLY A 482 0.67 -19.52 -17.41
CA GLY A 482 1.92 -19.67 -16.65
C GLY A 482 2.72 -20.93 -17.01
N GLY A 483 2.05 -22.00 -17.46
CA GLY A 483 2.66 -23.29 -17.83
C GLY A 483 2.24 -24.44 -16.91
N THR A 484 2.95 -25.57 -17.02
CA THR A 484 2.62 -26.86 -16.36
C THR A 484 2.85 -26.89 -14.85
N ASP A 485 3.56 -25.89 -14.30
CA ASP A 485 4.07 -25.91 -12.93
C ASP A 485 3.16 -25.19 -11.91
N GLY A 486 2.06 -24.58 -12.37
CA GLY A 486 1.04 -23.96 -11.51
C GLY A 486 0.64 -22.54 -11.92
N VAL A 487 -0.25 -21.95 -11.11
CA VAL A 487 -0.77 -20.59 -11.27
C VAL A 487 0.27 -19.56 -10.84
N THR A 488 0.44 -18.50 -11.63
CA THR A 488 1.31 -17.36 -11.28
C THR A 488 0.55 -16.36 -10.40
N TYR A 489 1.18 -15.92 -9.31
CA TYR A 489 0.57 -15.04 -8.32
C TYR A 489 1.22 -13.66 -8.26
N PHE A 490 0.44 -12.65 -7.87
CA PHE A 490 0.82 -11.24 -7.88
C PHE A 490 0.29 -10.50 -6.64
N VAL A 491 1.03 -9.46 -6.24
CA VAL A 491 0.64 -8.57 -5.15
C VAL A 491 0.79 -7.10 -5.62
N PRO A 492 -0.05 -6.63 -6.56
CA PRO A 492 -0.05 -5.22 -6.93
C PRO A 492 -0.60 -4.37 -5.76
N PRO A 493 -0.21 -3.09 -5.59
CA PRO A 493 -0.76 -2.22 -4.53
C PRO A 493 -2.28 -2.18 -4.47
N ARG A 494 -2.90 -2.29 -5.64
CA ARG A 494 -4.35 -2.38 -5.82
C ARG A 494 -5.00 -3.42 -4.92
N ILE A 495 -4.31 -4.52 -4.62
CA ILE A 495 -4.82 -5.63 -3.80
C ILE A 495 -5.42 -5.11 -2.49
N TYR A 496 -4.77 -4.14 -1.85
CA TYR A 496 -5.22 -3.58 -0.57
C TYR A 496 -6.54 -2.83 -0.69
N VAL A 497 -6.68 -2.04 -1.75
CA VAL A 497 -7.89 -1.26 -2.03
C VAL A 497 -9.04 -2.20 -2.41
N ASP A 498 -8.80 -3.15 -3.30
CA ASP A 498 -9.82 -4.10 -3.77
C ASP A 498 -10.34 -4.97 -2.61
N PHE A 499 -9.46 -5.54 -1.78
CA PHE A 499 -9.86 -6.24 -0.55
C PHE A 499 -10.56 -5.32 0.44
N GLY A 500 -10.17 -4.05 0.51
CA GLY A 500 -10.75 -3.05 1.41
C GLY A 500 -12.18 -2.62 1.04
N GLN A 501 -12.55 -2.73 -0.24
CA GLN A 501 -13.86 -2.30 -0.74
C GLN A 501 -14.83 -3.44 -0.99
N ASN A 502 -14.32 -4.64 -1.35
CA ASN A 502 -15.09 -5.84 -1.69
C ASN A 502 -16.48 -5.51 -2.28
N ASP A 503 -16.49 -5.19 -3.58
CA ASP A 503 -17.67 -4.75 -4.31
C ASP A 503 -18.72 -5.86 -4.58
N GLY A 504 -18.64 -6.97 -3.85
CA GLY A 504 -19.64 -8.04 -3.82
C GLY A 504 -19.54 -9.05 -4.96
N ASP A 505 -18.46 -9.04 -5.73
CA ASP A 505 -18.33 -9.84 -6.95
C ASP A 505 -17.79 -11.26 -6.78
N ASN A 506 -17.45 -11.64 -5.55
CA ASN A 506 -16.89 -12.94 -5.19
C ASN A 506 -15.61 -13.34 -5.96
N ASN A 507 -15.00 -12.42 -6.73
CA ASN A 507 -13.82 -12.69 -7.55
C ASN A 507 -12.50 -12.49 -6.77
N LEU A 508 -12.55 -11.83 -5.61
CA LEU A 508 -11.38 -11.76 -4.71
C LEU A 508 -11.00 -13.17 -4.22
N PRO A 509 -9.70 -13.45 -4.07
CA PRO A 509 -9.29 -14.73 -3.52
C PRO A 509 -9.78 -14.85 -2.08
N LYS A 510 -10.33 -16.02 -1.77
CA LYS A 510 -10.97 -16.29 -0.48
C LYS A 510 -9.91 -16.61 0.55
N GLY A 511 -9.60 -15.63 1.40
CA GLY A 511 -8.74 -15.81 2.57
C GLY A 511 -9.46 -16.51 3.72
N TRP A 512 -8.87 -16.45 4.91
CA TRP A 512 -9.37 -17.12 6.11
C TRP A 512 -10.47 -16.34 6.86
N GLY A 513 -11.17 -15.44 6.17
CA GLY A 513 -12.01 -14.41 6.81
C GLY A 513 -11.22 -13.25 7.42
N PHE A 514 -9.89 -13.28 7.28
CA PHE A 514 -9.02 -12.13 7.48
C PHE A 514 -9.10 -11.26 6.23
N GLY A 515 -9.28 -9.95 6.39
CA GLY A 515 -9.49 -9.04 5.28
C GLY A 515 -9.19 -7.60 5.62
N LEU A 516 -9.57 -6.72 4.71
CA LEU A 516 -9.33 -5.28 4.80
C LEU A 516 -10.66 -4.54 4.75
N LYS A 517 -10.66 -3.34 5.31
CA LYS A 517 -11.73 -2.38 5.12
C LYS A 517 -11.13 -1.01 4.86
N THR A 518 -11.48 -0.40 3.73
CA THR A 518 -11.12 1.00 3.45
C THR A 518 -11.77 1.90 4.49
N VAL A 519 -10.96 2.69 5.18
CA VAL A 519 -11.41 3.58 6.25
C VAL A 519 -11.41 5.04 5.85
N GLY A 520 -10.68 5.45 4.82
CA GLY A 520 -10.61 6.83 4.37
C GLY A 520 -9.44 7.08 3.43
N ALA A 521 -9.32 8.32 2.95
CA ALA A 521 -8.14 8.82 2.26
C ALA A 521 -7.33 9.72 3.19
N LEU A 522 -6.03 9.43 3.33
CA LEU A 522 -5.08 10.30 4.02
C LEU A 522 -4.78 11.52 3.16
N ILE A 523 -4.88 12.71 3.75
CA ILE A 523 -4.52 13.99 3.15
C ILE A 523 -3.83 14.88 4.18
N SER A 524 -3.09 15.90 3.73
CA SER A 524 -2.43 16.84 4.63
C SER A 524 -3.41 17.40 5.67
N ARG A 525 -3.06 17.35 6.96
CA ARG A 525 -3.92 17.84 8.03
C ARG A 525 -4.18 19.36 7.89
N GLY A 526 -3.24 20.08 7.29
CA GLY A 526 -3.28 21.54 7.13
C GLY A 526 -4.34 22.03 6.15
N ILE A 527 -4.86 21.16 5.27
CA ILE A 527 -5.90 21.53 4.30
C ILE A 527 -7.32 21.25 4.80
N ILE A 528 -7.45 20.57 5.94
CA ILE A 528 -8.74 20.27 6.56
C ILE A 528 -9.11 21.45 7.46
N LYS A 529 -10.24 22.08 7.18
CA LYS A 529 -10.80 23.16 7.99
C LYS A 529 -11.03 22.64 9.41
N GLY A 530 -10.45 23.30 10.41
CA GLY A 530 -10.70 22.93 11.80
C GLY A 530 -12.18 23.10 12.15
N SER A 531 -12.77 22.05 12.73
CA SER A 531 -13.88 22.24 13.67
C SER A 531 -13.25 22.90 14.89
N GLY A 532 -13.54 24.17 15.15
CA GLY A 532 -12.92 24.92 16.25
C GLY A 532 -13.24 24.31 17.61
N SER A 533 -12.47 23.31 18.05
CA SER A 533 -12.35 22.85 19.43
C SER A 533 -11.34 21.69 19.54
N SER A 534 -10.12 21.98 19.95
CA SER A 534 -9.45 21.24 21.02
C SER A 534 -8.31 22.10 21.57
N SER A 535 -8.40 22.43 22.87
CA SER A 535 -7.29 22.97 23.62
C SER A 535 -6.20 21.91 23.68
N LEU A 536 -5.11 22.10 22.94
CA LEU A 536 -3.89 21.33 23.16
C LEU A 536 -3.50 21.40 24.64
N PRO A 537 -3.07 20.29 25.27
CA PRO A 537 -2.41 20.36 26.57
C PRO A 537 -1.25 21.36 26.50
N SER A 538 -1.19 22.27 27.46
CA SER A 538 -0.11 23.24 27.57
C SER A 538 1.18 22.52 27.99
N ASP A 539 1.98 22.06 27.04
CA ASP A 539 3.35 21.66 27.34
C ASP A 539 4.21 22.92 27.45
N GLY A 540 4.59 23.26 28.68
CA GLY A 540 5.53 24.32 29.02
C GLY A 540 6.97 23.99 28.62
N GLY A 541 7.23 23.87 27.32
CA GLY A 541 8.57 23.90 26.75
C GLY A 541 8.96 25.34 26.38
N PRO A 542 10.23 25.75 26.57
CA PRO A 542 10.66 27.12 26.34
C PRO A 542 10.45 27.51 24.88
N ASP A 543 9.94 28.72 24.67
CA ASP A 543 9.74 29.32 23.34
C ASP A 543 11.00 29.19 22.48
N PRO A 544 10.85 28.97 21.16
CA PRO A 544 11.99 28.99 20.26
C PRO A 544 12.62 30.39 20.32
N VAL A 545 13.91 30.41 20.69
CA VAL A 545 14.76 31.60 20.61
C VAL A 545 14.71 32.13 19.18
N ILE A 546 14.00 33.24 18.99
CA ILE A 546 14.02 34.00 17.75
C ILE A 546 15.41 34.65 17.68
N ASN A 547 16.33 34.03 16.93
CA ASN A 547 17.51 34.73 16.46
C ASN A 547 17.08 35.76 15.40
N GLN A 548 16.69 36.95 15.84
CA GLN A 548 16.67 38.11 14.97
C GLN A 548 18.12 38.54 14.69
N PRO A 549 18.51 38.70 13.41
CA PRO A 549 19.76 39.36 13.09
C PRO A 549 19.59 40.86 13.36
N SER A 550 20.24 41.35 14.42
CA SER A 550 20.32 42.78 14.70
C SER A 550 21.23 43.45 13.67
N ASN A 551 20.63 44.05 12.64
CA ASN A 551 21.25 45.10 11.86
C ASN A 551 21.24 46.39 12.69
N GLN A 552 22.37 46.73 13.29
CA GLN A 552 22.72 48.10 13.61
C GLN A 552 24.12 48.37 13.05
N GLY A 553 24.17 49.16 11.99
CA GLY A 553 25.40 49.81 11.55
C GLY A 553 25.74 50.96 12.49
N ASN A 554 27.02 51.09 12.82
CA ASN A 554 27.75 52.34 12.67
C ASN A 554 29.26 52.11 12.83
N ASP A 555 29.99 52.51 11.79
CA ASP A 555 31.30 53.16 11.78
C ASP A 555 32.19 53.06 13.04
N GLN A 556 33.40 52.53 12.90
CA GLN A 556 34.60 53.38 12.79
C GLN A 556 35.89 52.57 12.57
N ARG A 557 36.79 53.23 11.83
CA ARG A 557 38.13 52.85 11.38
C ARG A 557 39.08 52.44 12.52
N SER A 558 40.02 51.53 12.24
CA SER A 558 41.47 51.83 12.12
C SER A 558 42.41 50.71 12.57
N SER A 559 43.33 50.38 11.65
CA SER A 559 44.75 50.04 11.83
C SER A 559 45.21 48.70 12.43
N LYS A 560 45.90 47.97 11.53
CA LYS A 560 47.25 47.38 11.66
C LYS A 560 47.38 45.95 12.23
N GLN A 561 47.85 45.09 11.31
CA GLN A 561 48.74 43.93 11.46
C GLN A 561 49.90 44.15 12.46
N PRO A 562 50.52 43.08 12.99
CA PRO A 562 51.34 42.12 12.22
C PRO A 562 50.61 40.86 11.75
#